data_AF-A0A0H5DQL5-F1
#
_entry.id   AF-A0A0H5DQL5-F1
#
_cell.length_a   1.000
_cell.length_b   1.000
_cell.length_c   1.000
_cell.angle_alpha   90.00
_cell.angle_beta   90.00
_cell.angle_gamma   90.00
#
_symmetry.space_group_name_H-M   'P 1'
#
loop_
_entity.id
_entity.type
_entity.pdbx_description
1 polymer ?
#
loop_
_entity_poly.entity_id
_entity_poly.type
_entity_poly.pdbx_seq_one_letter_code
_entity_poly.pdbx_strand_id
1 'polypeptide(L)'
;MNERDAHDENAGESVPDFFYFEGQLCFHGEELFTPLVSLDMDPEESKKQGFNTVAIKVSLRSDADLHFKETVAVASRAKELALKIVFDLDFGLFDNPRTSIESEAFFSQMAFSLKAFRERILIPFSDNVLGVIGFRGSADFFPLMKRDFKLLDSFRIWVSEVYSTPEALSSDVNVTVVDFSHLDYNHFETSDAGRFLLSLAFFEMVFHLMERLGGELPANCPLFLLLELSREMPLATKAALLNRARLGRVLIAPLGAQQMHTGIRLEEMQEHPYAFFGHRLPPADSSVEKATAILLPPLENKRWNDYKAIGETAHWLIERGIAFRMIPETLLPSEWDDVETLIVAAPLSREGKRRVMGYLSTEGTLVSCCKEHDLEEAVDWQEWTQVLGRNELC
;
A
#
# COMPACT_ATOMS: atom_id res chain seq x y z
N MET A 1 55.15 23.68 24.71
CA MET A 1 55.57 22.94 23.51
C MET A 1 55.69 21.49 23.92
N ASN A 2 54.85 20.53 23.53
CA ASN A 2 53.67 20.45 22.67
C ASN A 2 52.82 19.35 23.34
N GLU A 3 51.49 19.49 23.45
CA GLU A 3 50.51 18.94 22.48
C GLU A 3 50.85 17.53 22.01
N ARG A 4 49.95 16.57 21.90
CA ARG A 4 48.54 16.30 22.23
C ARG A 4 48.43 14.80 21.92
N ASP A 5 47.51 14.09 22.55
CA ASP A 5 46.71 12.99 21.97
C ASP A 5 46.04 12.24 23.12
N ALA A 6 44.99 12.89 23.64
CA ALA A 6 43.96 12.21 24.39
C ALA A 6 43.06 11.54 23.35
N HIS A 7 43.08 10.21 23.33
CA HIS A 7 42.04 9.42 22.72
C HIS A 7 40.74 9.71 23.48
N ASP A 8 39.86 10.52 22.88
CA ASP A 8 38.46 10.56 23.25
C ASP A 8 37.89 9.16 22.96
N GLU A 9 37.67 8.41 24.04
CA GLU A 9 36.71 7.32 24.05
C GLU A 9 35.36 7.94 23.68
N ASN A 10 34.97 7.76 22.40
CA ASN A 10 33.63 8.09 21.93
C ASN A 10 32.64 7.43 22.89
N ALA A 11 32.05 8.26 23.77
CA ALA A 11 30.92 7.88 24.60
C ALA A 11 29.89 7.27 23.66
N GLY A 12 29.67 5.96 23.78
CA GLY A 12 28.78 5.22 22.91
C GLY A 12 27.45 5.96 22.86
N GLU A 13 27.15 6.56 21.71
CA GLU A 13 25.85 7.15 21.46
C GLU A 13 24.84 6.03 21.68
N SER A 14 24.06 6.14 22.75
CA SER A 14 23.02 5.18 23.05
C SER A 14 22.13 5.08 21.82
N VAL A 15 22.11 3.90 21.19
CA VAL A 15 21.24 3.62 20.05
C VAL A 15 19.85 4.10 20.45
N PRO A 16 19.26 5.05 19.73
CA PRO A 16 18.05 5.68 20.23
C PRO A 16 16.93 4.62 20.26
N ASP A 17 16.18 4.61 21.37
CA ASP A 17 15.13 3.64 21.66
C ASP A 17 13.85 3.99 20.88
N PHE A 18 13.89 3.90 19.54
CA PHE A 18 12.77 4.22 18.65
C PHE A 18 12.48 3.10 17.65
N PHE A 19 11.22 3.06 17.22
CA PHE A 19 10.79 2.21 16.10
C PHE A 19 10.97 2.96 14.79
N TYR A 20 11.41 2.25 13.76
CA TYR A 20 11.38 2.76 12.39
C TYR A 20 11.00 1.66 11.42
N PHE A 21 10.61 2.08 10.21
CA PHE A 21 10.29 1.19 9.11
C PHE A 21 11.29 1.39 7.99
N GLU A 22 11.92 0.31 7.55
CA GLU A 22 12.72 0.27 6.33
C GLU A 22 11.96 -0.59 5.31
N GLY A 23 11.32 0.10 4.36
CA GLY A 23 10.33 -0.52 3.48
C GLY A 23 9.15 -1.07 4.28
N GLN A 24 9.17 -2.36 4.56
CA GLN A 24 8.07 -3.10 5.21
C GLN A 24 8.49 -3.78 6.50
N LEU A 25 9.78 -3.72 6.82
CA LEU A 25 10.34 -4.29 8.03
C LEU A 25 10.28 -3.23 9.12
N CYS A 26 9.74 -3.59 10.28
CA CYS A 26 9.76 -2.76 11.46
C CYS A 26 10.99 -3.12 12.28
N PHE A 27 11.76 -2.12 12.70
CA PHE A 27 12.95 -2.30 13.53
C PHE A 27 12.76 -1.57 14.84
N HIS A 28 13.35 -2.13 15.90
CA HIS A 28 13.50 -1.49 17.20
C HIS A 28 15.00 -1.40 17.51
N GLY A 29 15.60 -0.23 17.32
CA GLY A 29 17.06 -0.13 17.21
C GLY A 29 17.55 -0.97 16.02
N GLU A 30 18.48 -1.88 16.24
CA GLU A 30 19.01 -2.77 15.18
C GLU A 30 18.25 -4.11 15.07
N GLU A 31 17.32 -4.37 15.98
CA GLU A 31 16.60 -5.64 16.02
C GLU A 31 15.34 -5.59 15.17
N LEU A 32 15.10 -6.64 14.38
CA LEU A 32 13.86 -6.81 13.65
C LEU A 32 12.70 -7.01 14.64
N PHE A 33 11.76 -6.06 14.65
CA PHE A 33 10.56 -6.13 15.45
C PHE A 33 9.37 -6.57 14.59
N THR A 34 8.63 -7.55 15.09
CA THR A 34 7.53 -8.16 14.37
C THR A 34 6.22 -7.92 15.11
N PRO A 35 5.49 -6.83 14.81
CA PRO A 35 4.25 -6.48 15.49
C PRO A 35 3.11 -7.44 15.15
N LEU A 36 2.62 -8.12 16.19
CA LEU A 36 1.36 -8.85 16.26
C LEU A 36 0.33 -7.91 16.86
N VAL A 37 -0.55 -7.37 16.00
CA VAL A 37 -1.46 -6.28 16.33
C VAL A 37 -2.88 -6.80 16.48
N SER A 38 -3.51 -6.44 17.60
CA SER A 38 -4.94 -6.66 17.85
C SER A 38 -5.72 -5.41 17.45
N LEU A 39 -6.72 -5.54 16.58
CA LEU A 39 -7.38 -4.37 15.99
C LEU A 39 -8.59 -3.83 16.77
N ASP A 40 -9.19 -4.64 17.65
CA ASP A 40 -10.47 -4.32 18.30
C ASP A 40 -10.59 -4.90 19.72
N MET A 41 -9.47 -5.32 20.32
CA MET A 41 -9.42 -5.93 21.66
C MET A 41 -8.89 -4.95 22.69
N ASP A 42 -9.33 -5.12 23.95
CA ASP A 42 -8.72 -4.39 25.06
C ASP A 42 -7.28 -4.87 25.32
N PRO A 43 -6.39 -4.02 25.87
CA PRO A 43 -4.98 -4.37 26.07
C PRO A 43 -4.75 -5.67 26.86
N GLU A 44 -5.56 -5.95 27.87
CA GLU A 44 -5.44 -7.16 28.69
C GLU A 44 -5.79 -8.42 27.91
N GLU A 45 -6.87 -8.39 27.14
CA GLU A 45 -7.27 -9.48 26.26
C GLU A 45 -6.22 -9.72 25.18
N SER A 46 -5.73 -8.65 24.53
CA SER A 46 -4.64 -8.72 23.56
C SER A 46 -3.40 -9.37 24.17
N LYS A 47 -3.00 -8.97 25.37
CA LYS A 47 -1.83 -9.59 26.02
C LYS A 47 -2.06 -11.08 26.30
N LYS A 48 -3.26 -11.46 26.77
CA LYS A 48 -3.61 -12.86 27.05
C LYS A 48 -3.59 -13.74 25.80
N GLN A 49 -3.94 -13.18 24.64
CA GLN A 49 -3.91 -13.89 23.36
C GLN A 49 -2.53 -13.88 22.69
N GLY A 50 -1.50 -13.33 23.35
CA GLY A 50 -0.11 -13.37 22.88
C GLY A 50 0.28 -12.26 21.91
N PHE A 51 -0.56 -11.25 21.72
CA PHE A 51 -0.19 -10.08 20.94
C PHE A 51 0.85 -9.24 21.67
N ASN A 52 1.71 -8.59 20.88
CA ASN A 52 2.69 -7.64 21.39
C ASN A 52 2.32 -6.18 21.08
N THR A 53 1.25 -5.97 20.31
CA THR A 53 0.78 -4.65 19.87
C THR A 53 -0.75 -4.57 19.94
N VAL A 54 -1.28 -3.40 20.29
CA VAL A 54 -2.72 -3.14 20.32
C VAL A 54 -3.06 -1.89 19.50
N ALA A 55 -4.15 -1.97 18.74
CA ALA A 55 -4.74 -0.83 18.06
C ALA A 55 -5.72 -0.13 19.00
N ILE A 56 -5.53 1.16 19.23
CA ILE A 56 -6.40 1.96 20.10
C ILE A 56 -7.18 2.94 19.22
N LYS A 57 -8.50 2.81 19.20
CA LYS A 57 -9.38 3.74 18.46
C LYS A 57 -9.37 5.13 19.06
N VAL A 58 -9.26 6.13 18.20
CA VAL A 58 -9.30 7.55 18.56
C VAL A 58 -10.23 8.26 17.62
N SER A 59 -11.36 8.74 18.13
CA SER A 59 -12.28 9.55 17.32
C SER A 59 -11.73 10.96 17.17
N LEU A 60 -11.53 11.38 15.92
CA LEU A 60 -11.14 12.73 15.50
C LEU A 60 -12.27 13.44 14.74
N ARG A 61 -13.49 12.89 14.83
CA ARG A 61 -14.70 13.44 14.21
C ARG A 61 -15.02 14.83 14.76
N SER A 62 -15.87 15.54 14.03
CA SER A 62 -16.26 16.92 14.34
C SER A 62 -16.96 17.10 15.69
N ASP A 63 -17.59 16.04 16.18
CA ASP A 63 -18.34 15.97 17.43
C ASP A 63 -17.56 15.25 18.57
N ALA A 64 -16.31 14.85 18.32
CA ALA A 64 -15.51 14.10 19.29
C ALA A 64 -15.00 14.97 20.46
N ASP A 65 -14.90 14.37 21.64
CA ASP A 65 -14.23 14.99 22.79
C ASP A 65 -12.70 14.91 22.64
N LEU A 66 -12.08 16.05 22.29
CA LEU A 66 -10.63 16.16 22.11
C LEU A 66 -9.84 16.14 23.44
N HIS A 67 -10.49 15.90 24.60
CA HIS A 67 -9.79 15.63 25.86
C HIS A 67 -9.24 14.20 25.95
N PHE A 68 -9.77 13.25 25.17
CA PHE A 68 -9.25 11.89 25.02
C PHE A 68 -9.00 11.11 26.32
N LYS A 69 -9.79 11.36 27.38
CA LYS A 69 -9.54 10.76 28.71
C LYS A 69 -9.53 9.23 28.68
N GLU A 70 -10.48 8.63 27.97
CA GLU A 70 -10.59 7.18 27.82
C GLU A 70 -9.41 6.61 27.04
N THR A 71 -9.07 7.22 25.89
CA THR A 71 -7.92 6.82 25.07
C THR A 71 -6.61 6.88 25.86
N VAL A 72 -6.39 7.94 26.66
CA VAL A 72 -5.21 8.06 27.52
C VAL A 72 -5.17 6.94 28.55
N ALA A 73 -6.29 6.60 29.19
CA ALA A 73 -6.34 5.50 30.16
C ALA A 73 -6.01 4.15 29.50
N VAL A 74 -6.54 3.87 28.31
CA VAL A 74 -6.25 2.63 27.55
C VAL A 74 -4.78 2.60 27.11
N ALA A 75 -4.23 3.72 26.62
CA ALA A 75 -2.82 3.80 26.20
C ALA A 75 -1.85 3.62 27.38
N SER A 76 -2.14 4.25 28.53
CA SER A 76 -1.39 4.02 29.77
C SER A 76 -1.42 2.55 30.17
N ARG A 77 -2.60 1.91 30.06
CA ARG A 77 -2.73 0.50 30.38
C ARG A 77 -1.95 -0.41 29.43
N ALA A 78 -1.99 -0.15 28.13
CA ALA A 78 -1.19 -0.88 27.15
C ALA A 78 0.33 -0.77 27.44
N LYS A 79 0.79 0.43 27.83
CA LYS A 79 2.17 0.68 28.23
C LYS A 79 2.57 -0.13 29.47
N GLU A 80 1.74 -0.17 30.50
CA GLU A 80 1.97 -1.00 31.70
C GLU A 80 2.10 -2.50 31.38
N LEU A 81 1.39 -2.98 30.36
CA LEU A 81 1.44 -4.37 29.89
C LEU A 81 2.59 -4.66 28.92
N ALA A 82 3.47 -3.66 28.70
CA ALA A 82 4.55 -3.69 27.73
C ALA A 82 4.07 -4.04 26.30
N LEU A 83 2.88 -3.55 25.93
CA LEU A 83 2.40 -3.60 24.56
C LEU A 83 2.88 -2.36 23.79
N LYS A 84 3.08 -2.53 22.50
CA LYS A 84 3.23 -1.43 21.55
C LYS A 84 1.85 -0.97 21.08
N ILE A 85 1.77 0.26 20.59
CA ILE A 85 0.52 0.95 20.29
C ILE A 85 0.50 1.35 18.82
N VAL A 86 -0.61 1.10 18.16
CA VAL A 86 -0.98 1.77 16.91
C VAL A 86 -2.28 2.53 17.18
N PHE A 87 -2.37 3.81 16.82
CA PHE A 87 -3.63 4.54 17.00
C PHE A 87 -4.49 4.45 15.75
N ASP A 88 -5.73 3.98 15.88
CA ASP A 88 -6.72 3.90 14.79
C ASP A 88 -7.56 5.17 14.76
N LEU A 89 -7.27 6.06 13.81
CA LEU A 89 -7.82 7.41 13.74
C LEU A 89 -9.12 7.41 12.95
N ASP A 90 -10.23 7.69 13.64
CA ASP A 90 -11.54 7.84 13.01
C ASP A 90 -11.82 9.32 12.71
N PHE A 91 -11.57 9.72 11.46
CA PHE A 91 -11.88 11.06 10.96
C PHE A 91 -13.34 11.24 10.53
N GLY A 92 -14.13 10.16 10.44
CA GLY A 92 -15.48 10.20 9.89
C GLY A 92 -15.57 10.62 8.42
N LEU A 93 -14.56 10.25 7.60
CA LEU A 93 -14.39 10.69 6.20
C LEU A 93 -15.65 10.53 5.33
N PHE A 94 -16.42 9.47 5.57
CA PHE A 94 -17.54 9.07 4.72
C PHE A 94 -18.90 9.13 5.42
N ASP A 95 -18.96 9.68 6.64
CA ASP A 95 -20.19 9.71 7.44
C ASP A 95 -21.19 10.76 6.95
N ASN A 96 -20.67 11.88 6.43
CA ASN A 96 -21.49 12.99 5.97
C ASN A 96 -21.33 13.18 4.45
N PRO A 97 -22.31 12.73 3.64
CA PRO A 97 -22.24 12.86 2.19
C PRO A 97 -22.32 14.32 1.70
N ARG A 98 -22.60 15.28 2.59
CA ARG A 98 -22.63 16.71 2.24
C ARG A 98 -21.26 17.38 2.33
N THR A 99 -20.31 16.75 3.00
CA THR A 99 -18.96 17.30 3.16
C THR A 99 -18.05 16.60 2.18
N SER A 100 -17.51 17.37 1.24
CA SER A 100 -16.55 16.84 0.27
C SER A 100 -15.19 16.64 0.92
N ILE A 101 -14.53 15.53 0.61
CA ILE A 101 -13.17 15.23 1.09
C ILE A 101 -12.13 16.22 0.56
N GLU A 102 -12.45 16.92 -0.54
CA GLU A 102 -11.63 17.99 -1.11
C GLU A 102 -11.87 19.36 -0.46
N SER A 103 -12.80 19.44 0.49
CA SER A 103 -13.10 20.71 1.16
C SER A 103 -11.96 21.13 2.07
N GLU A 104 -11.37 22.30 1.82
CA GLU A 104 -10.36 22.90 2.71
C GLU A 104 -10.87 23.11 4.14
N ALA A 105 -12.17 23.37 4.32
CA ALA A 105 -12.78 23.47 5.64
C ALA A 105 -12.77 22.13 6.38
N PHE A 106 -13.06 21.04 5.65
CA PHE A 106 -13.00 19.68 6.19
C PHE A 106 -11.56 19.29 6.56
N PHE A 107 -10.60 19.57 5.68
CA PHE A 107 -9.19 19.35 5.97
C PHE A 107 -8.71 20.14 7.20
N SER A 108 -9.03 21.44 7.26
CA SER A 108 -8.63 22.30 8.38
C SER A 108 -9.17 21.79 9.72
N GLN A 109 -10.39 21.25 9.72
CA GLN A 109 -10.99 20.63 10.89
C GLN A 109 -10.23 19.37 11.32
N MET A 110 -9.93 18.47 10.39
CA MET A 110 -9.16 17.26 10.69
C MET A 110 -7.75 17.59 11.19
N ALA A 111 -7.08 18.57 10.56
CA ALA A 111 -5.77 19.04 10.99
C ALA A 111 -5.79 19.60 12.42
N PHE A 112 -6.85 20.32 12.80
CA PHE A 112 -7.03 20.79 14.17
C PHE A 112 -7.18 19.64 15.17
N SER A 113 -8.05 18.64 14.88
CA SER A 113 -8.21 17.45 15.71
C SER A 113 -6.90 16.66 15.84
N LEU A 114 -6.18 16.52 14.72
CA LEU A 114 -4.91 15.80 14.66
C LEU A 114 -3.80 16.49 15.47
N LYS A 115 -3.79 17.83 15.48
CA LYS A 115 -2.90 18.60 16.35
C LYS A 115 -3.18 18.33 17.83
N ALA A 116 -4.45 18.33 18.23
CA ALA A 116 -4.84 18.01 19.61
C ALA A 116 -4.45 16.58 20.00
N PHE A 117 -4.70 15.61 19.11
CA PHE A 117 -4.26 14.23 19.28
C PHE A 117 -2.74 14.12 19.45
N ARG A 118 -1.97 14.82 18.60
CA ARG A 118 -0.51 14.81 18.64
C ARG A 118 0.01 15.28 19.99
N GLU A 119 -0.49 16.42 20.47
CA GLU A 119 -0.03 17.06 21.71
C GLU A 119 -0.44 16.26 22.96
N ARG A 120 -1.63 15.66 22.96
CA ARG A 120 -2.22 15.05 24.16
C ARG A 120 -2.02 13.54 24.24
N ILE A 121 -1.80 12.88 23.11
CA ILE A 121 -1.68 11.42 23.05
C ILE A 121 -0.36 11.02 22.40
N LEU A 122 -0.12 11.40 21.14
CA LEU A 122 1.00 10.84 20.39
C LEU A 122 2.36 11.14 21.04
N ILE A 123 2.60 12.39 21.44
CA ILE A 123 3.87 12.79 22.06
C ILE A 123 4.06 12.10 23.43
N PRO A 124 3.09 12.13 24.37
CA PRO A 124 3.22 11.44 25.67
C PRO A 124 3.47 9.93 25.60
N PHE A 125 3.04 9.26 24.52
CA PHE A 125 3.20 7.81 24.33
C PHE A 125 4.21 7.44 23.23
N SER A 126 5.01 8.39 22.75
CA SER A 126 5.86 8.23 21.55
C SER A 126 6.86 7.06 21.62
N ASP A 127 7.30 6.67 22.83
CA ASP A 127 8.19 5.53 23.07
C ASP A 127 7.52 4.15 22.90
N ASN A 128 6.19 4.12 22.90
CA ASN A 128 5.39 2.92 22.74
C ASN A 128 4.63 2.86 21.40
N VAL A 129 4.69 3.91 20.58
CA VAL A 129 3.88 4.01 19.36
C VAL A 129 4.65 3.54 18.14
N LEU A 130 4.06 2.59 17.40
CA LEU A 130 4.58 2.13 16.11
C LEU A 130 4.12 3.01 14.95
N GLY A 131 2.96 3.68 15.10
CA GLY A 131 2.40 4.57 14.09
C GLY A 131 0.91 4.78 14.28
N VAL A 132 0.25 5.25 13.23
CA VAL A 132 -1.20 5.52 13.25
C VAL A 132 -1.85 4.94 12.00
N ILE A 133 -3.07 4.40 12.13
CA ILE A 133 -3.92 4.01 11.03
C ILE A 133 -4.79 5.21 10.67
N GLY A 134 -4.62 5.75 9.47
CA GLY A 134 -5.40 6.89 8.98
C GLY A 134 -6.72 6.47 8.34
N PHE A 135 -6.77 5.24 7.85
CA PHE A 135 -7.97 4.67 7.26
C PHE A 135 -7.95 3.15 7.41
N ARG A 136 -9.11 2.59 7.76
CA ARG A 136 -9.37 1.15 7.79
C ARG A 136 -10.72 0.89 7.11
N GLY A 137 -10.74 0.06 6.07
CA GLY A 137 -11.96 -0.35 5.39
C GLY A 137 -11.74 -0.75 3.94
N SER A 138 -12.84 -0.80 3.17
CA SER A 138 -12.83 -1.17 1.74
C SER A 138 -11.85 -0.34 0.92
N ALA A 139 -11.05 -1.00 0.09
CA ALA A 139 -10.24 -0.36 -0.96
C ALA A 139 -11.09 0.12 -2.15
N ASP A 140 -12.33 -0.37 -2.28
CA ASP A 140 -13.29 0.18 -3.23
C ASP A 140 -14.03 1.35 -2.58
N PHE A 141 -13.56 2.56 -2.87
CA PHE A 141 -14.12 3.81 -2.38
C PHE A 141 -15.33 4.29 -3.19
N PHE A 142 -15.59 3.68 -4.36
CA PHE A 142 -16.65 4.13 -5.25
C PHE A 142 -18.05 4.18 -4.60
N PRO A 143 -18.49 3.14 -3.86
CA PRO A 143 -19.78 3.18 -3.17
C PRO A 143 -19.90 4.31 -2.14
N LEU A 144 -18.78 4.70 -1.52
CA LEU A 144 -18.72 5.73 -0.48
C LEU A 144 -18.72 7.14 -1.09
N MET A 145 -18.04 7.31 -2.23
CA MET A 145 -17.75 8.63 -2.81
C MET A 145 -18.73 9.08 -3.89
N LYS A 146 -19.46 8.16 -4.53
CA LYS A 146 -20.41 8.51 -5.62
C LYS A 146 -21.55 9.46 -5.23
N ARG A 147 -21.74 9.73 -3.94
CA ARG A 147 -22.76 10.65 -3.42
C ARG A 147 -22.30 12.11 -3.44
N ASP A 148 -21.02 12.38 -3.59
CA ASP A 148 -20.46 13.73 -3.63
C ASP A 148 -20.30 14.20 -5.08
N PHE A 149 -21.22 15.06 -5.52
CA PHE A 149 -21.23 15.61 -6.87
C PHE A 149 -19.98 16.43 -7.21
N LYS A 150 -19.25 16.98 -6.23
CA LYS A 150 -18.03 17.74 -6.49
C LYS A 150 -16.90 16.83 -6.98
N LEU A 151 -16.86 15.60 -6.49
CA LEU A 151 -15.87 14.61 -6.92
C LEU A 151 -16.07 14.17 -8.36
N LEU A 152 -17.25 14.41 -8.97
CA LEU A 152 -17.45 14.09 -10.37
C LEU A 152 -16.61 15.01 -11.26
N ASP A 153 -16.51 16.29 -10.92
CA ASP A 153 -15.67 17.23 -11.67
C ASP A 153 -14.18 16.91 -11.50
N SER A 154 -13.75 16.58 -10.28
CA SER A 154 -12.38 16.14 -10.02
C SER A 154 -12.05 14.83 -10.73
N PHE A 155 -13.00 13.89 -10.79
CA PHE A 155 -12.87 12.65 -11.57
C PHE A 155 -12.76 12.93 -13.07
N ARG A 156 -13.57 13.84 -13.63
CA ARG A 156 -13.48 14.24 -15.04
C ARG A 156 -12.11 14.82 -15.39
N ILE A 157 -11.59 15.70 -14.53
CA ILE A 157 -10.25 16.27 -14.68
C ILE A 157 -9.21 15.15 -14.67
N TRP A 158 -9.26 14.28 -13.66
CA TRP A 158 -8.35 13.13 -13.54
C TRP A 158 -8.38 12.23 -14.78
N VAL A 159 -9.57 11.89 -15.31
CA VAL A 159 -9.69 11.09 -16.54
C VAL A 159 -9.07 11.81 -17.74
N SER A 160 -9.26 13.13 -17.86
CA SER A 160 -8.66 13.92 -18.96
C SER A 160 -7.13 14.03 -18.87
N GLU A 161 -6.55 13.88 -17.67
CA GLU A 161 -5.10 13.80 -17.48
C GLU A 161 -4.56 12.42 -17.90
N VAL A 162 -5.30 11.35 -17.61
CA VAL A 162 -4.93 9.98 -18.03
C VAL A 162 -5.10 9.77 -19.53
N TYR A 163 -6.19 10.31 -20.09
CA TYR A 163 -6.53 10.19 -21.51
C TYR A 163 -6.55 11.57 -22.15
N SER A 164 -5.58 11.83 -23.02
CA SER A 164 -5.48 13.12 -23.71
C SER A 164 -6.66 13.41 -24.65
N THR A 165 -7.42 12.40 -25.07
CA THR A 165 -8.62 12.56 -25.91
C THR A 165 -9.74 11.57 -25.54
N PRO A 166 -11.02 11.91 -25.80
CA PRO A 166 -12.15 11.00 -25.59
C PRO A 166 -12.08 9.70 -26.41
N GLU A 167 -11.45 9.72 -27.59
CA GLU A 167 -11.27 8.54 -28.44
C GLU A 167 -10.30 7.55 -27.79
N ALA A 168 -9.21 8.05 -27.19
CA ALA A 168 -8.26 7.21 -26.46
C ALA A 168 -8.95 6.53 -25.26
N LEU A 169 -9.76 7.27 -24.51
CA LEU A 169 -10.59 6.71 -23.44
C LEU A 169 -11.55 5.64 -24.00
N SER A 170 -12.28 5.98 -25.06
CA SER A 170 -13.29 5.09 -25.65
C SER A 170 -12.66 3.78 -26.12
N SER A 171 -11.47 3.85 -26.71
CA SER A 171 -10.71 2.68 -27.15
C SER A 171 -10.18 1.82 -26.00
N ASP A 172 -9.83 2.42 -24.86
CA ASP A 172 -9.21 1.71 -23.73
C ASP A 172 -10.26 1.05 -22.82
N VAL A 173 -11.33 1.78 -22.48
CA VAL A 173 -12.33 1.34 -21.50
C VAL A 173 -13.69 0.97 -22.10
N ASN A 174 -13.84 1.04 -23.42
CA ASN A 174 -15.08 0.74 -24.14
C ASN A 174 -16.28 1.58 -23.67
N VAL A 175 -16.06 2.88 -23.47
CA VAL A 175 -17.09 3.85 -23.10
C VAL A 175 -17.29 4.82 -24.26
N THR A 176 -18.53 5.10 -24.67
CA THR A 176 -18.79 6.07 -25.74
C THR A 176 -18.89 7.49 -25.17
N VAL A 177 -17.92 8.35 -25.49
CA VAL A 177 -17.85 9.72 -24.94
C VAL A 177 -17.46 10.69 -26.05
N VAL A 178 -18.21 11.76 -26.20
CA VAL A 178 -17.90 12.85 -27.15
C VAL A 178 -16.99 13.90 -26.50
N ASP A 179 -17.19 14.17 -25.21
CA ASP A 179 -16.43 15.16 -24.44
C ASP A 179 -16.37 14.76 -22.96
N PHE A 180 -15.25 15.05 -22.29
CA PHE A 180 -15.03 14.67 -20.89
C PHE A 180 -16.02 15.35 -19.92
N SER A 181 -16.56 16.52 -20.25
CA SER A 181 -17.57 17.21 -19.44
C SER A 181 -18.91 16.48 -19.37
N HIS A 182 -19.17 15.55 -20.31
CA HIS A 182 -20.37 14.72 -20.33
C HIS A 182 -20.21 13.39 -19.59
N LEU A 183 -19.02 13.10 -19.06
CA LEU A 183 -18.80 11.90 -18.27
C LEU A 183 -19.64 11.91 -16.99
N ASP A 184 -20.09 10.73 -16.61
CA ASP A 184 -20.81 10.43 -15.37
C ASP A 184 -20.36 9.05 -14.91
N TYR A 185 -20.47 8.75 -13.62
CA TYR A 185 -20.05 7.48 -13.03
C TYR A 185 -20.72 6.27 -13.69
N ASN A 186 -22.00 6.41 -14.10
CA ASN A 186 -22.75 5.35 -14.77
C ASN A 186 -22.07 4.83 -16.05
N HIS A 187 -21.28 5.68 -16.72
CA HIS A 187 -20.51 5.28 -17.91
C HIS A 187 -19.44 4.23 -17.58
N PHE A 188 -18.93 4.22 -16.34
CA PHE A 188 -17.81 3.39 -15.92
C PHE A 188 -18.24 2.20 -15.05
N GLU A 189 -19.42 2.23 -14.43
CA GLU A 189 -19.90 1.15 -13.54
C GLU A 189 -20.14 -0.20 -14.26
N THR A 190 -20.28 -0.18 -15.59
CA THR A 190 -20.74 -1.34 -16.37
C THR A 190 -19.62 -2.23 -16.90
N SER A 191 -18.36 -1.76 -16.90
CA SER A 191 -17.21 -2.52 -17.40
C SER A 191 -16.12 -2.63 -16.33
N ASP A 192 -15.32 -3.70 -16.39
CA ASP A 192 -14.18 -3.87 -15.48
C ASP A 192 -13.15 -2.75 -15.64
N ALA A 193 -12.92 -2.32 -16.88
CA ALA A 193 -12.04 -1.20 -17.21
C ALA A 193 -12.53 0.11 -16.60
N GLY A 194 -13.85 0.36 -16.65
CA GLY A 194 -14.44 1.54 -16.04
C GLY A 194 -14.38 1.51 -14.51
N ARG A 195 -14.71 0.36 -13.90
CA ARG A 195 -14.58 0.16 -12.45
C ARG A 195 -13.14 0.31 -11.98
N PHE A 196 -12.17 -0.18 -12.75
CA PHE A 196 -10.76 0.03 -12.50
C PHE A 196 -10.42 1.53 -12.39
N LEU A 197 -10.86 2.35 -13.36
CA LEU A 197 -10.60 3.80 -13.32
C LEU A 197 -11.28 4.47 -12.13
N LEU A 198 -12.54 4.11 -11.82
CA LEU A 198 -13.25 4.64 -10.66
C LEU A 198 -12.52 4.32 -9.35
N SER A 199 -12.14 3.05 -9.16
CA SER A 199 -11.41 2.62 -7.97
C SER A 199 -10.05 3.32 -7.86
N LEU A 200 -9.30 3.42 -8.96
CA LEU A 200 -7.98 4.04 -8.96
C LEU A 200 -8.05 5.54 -8.67
N ALA A 201 -8.96 6.27 -9.34
CA ALA A 201 -9.08 7.72 -9.17
C ALA A 201 -9.49 8.08 -7.73
N PHE A 202 -10.50 7.39 -7.18
CA PHE A 202 -10.95 7.66 -5.82
C PHE A 202 -9.96 7.21 -4.77
N PHE A 203 -9.25 6.11 -5.00
CA PHE A 203 -8.12 5.76 -4.16
C PHE A 203 -7.06 6.86 -4.16
N GLU A 204 -6.68 7.43 -5.31
CA GLU A 204 -5.70 8.51 -5.36
C GLU A 204 -6.16 9.77 -4.61
N MET A 205 -7.45 10.13 -4.71
CA MET A 205 -8.01 11.25 -3.95
C MET A 205 -7.91 11.02 -2.43
N VAL A 206 -8.28 9.82 -1.96
CA VAL A 206 -8.17 9.47 -0.55
C VAL A 206 -6.70 9.39 -0.13
N PHE A 207 -5.85 8.81 -0.96
CA PHE A 207 -4.41 8.70 -0.70
C PHE A 207 -3.77 10.09 -0.54
N HIS A 208 -4.07 11.03 -1.43
CA HIS A 208 -3.57 12.41 -1.31
C HIS A 208 -4.08 13.15 -0.08
N LEU A 209 -5.34 12.91 0.32
CA LEU A 209 -5.85 13.43 1.59
C LEU A 209 -5.05 12.85 2.77
N MET A 210 -4.79 11.54 2.75
CA MET A 210 -4.01 10.85 3.79
C MET A 210 -2.56 11.35 3.82
N GLU A 211 -1.93 11.59 2.67
CA GLU A 211 -0.59 12.20 2.59
C GLU A 211 -0.57 13.60 3.21
N ARG A 212 -1.56 14.45 2.90
CA ARG A 212 -1.70 15.78 3.51
C ARG A 212 -1.85 15.68 5.02
N LEU A 213 -2.72 14.79 5.52
CA LEU A 213 -2.89 14.58 6.97
C LEU A 213 -1.62 14.00 7.62
N GLY A 214 -0.92 13.09 6.94
CA GLY A 214 0.37 12.56 7.37
C GLY A 214 1.46 13.61 7.47
N GLY A 215 1.33 14.74 6.75
CA GLY A 215 2.19 15.91 6.89
C GLY A 215 2.10 16.58 8.27
N GLU A 216 0.98 16.44 8.98
CA GLU A 216 0.77 17.01 10.33
C GLU A 216 1.33 16.12 11.45
N LEU A 217 1.66 14.87 11.13
CA LEU A 217 2.27 13.90 12.05
C LEU A 217 3.80 14.12 12.14
N PRO A 218 4.43 13.68 13.25
CA PRO A 218 5.88 13.60 13.34
C PRO A 218 6.46 12.78 12.18
N ALA A 219 7.61 13.21 11.63
CA ALA A 219 8.20 12.58 10.44
C ALA A 219 8.56 11.09 10.61
N ASN A 220 8.80 10.65 11.86
CA ASN A 220 9.10 9.28 12.23
C ASN A 220 7.84 8.45 12.60
N CYS A 221 6.64 9.03 12.54
CA CYS A 221 5.40 8.34 12.82
C CYS A 221 4.76 7.89 11.51
N PRO A 222 4.81 6.59 11.16
CA PRO A 222 4.23 6.11 9.91
C PRO A 222 2.69 6.18 9.95
N LEU A 223 2.12 6.49 8.79
CA LEU A 223 0.68 6.51 8.57
C LEU A 223 0.28 5.27 7.77
N PHE A 224 -0.56 4.40 8.34
CA PHE A 224 -1.03 3.18 7.71
C PHE A 224 -2.41 3.34 7.08
N LEU A 225 -2.61 2.73 5.91
CA LEU A 225 -3.92 2.50 5.31
C LEU A 225 -4.20 1.00 5.31
N LEU A 226 -5.12 0.57 6.16
CA LEU A 226 -5.55 -0.83 6.23
C LEU A 226 -6.69 -1.06 5.22
N LEU A 227 -6.37 -1.63 4.07
CA LEU A 227 -7.28 -1.71 2.93
C LEU A 227 -7.84 -3.11 2.73
N GLU A 228 -9.16 -3.27 2.87
CA GLU A 228 -9.88 -4.51 2.53
C GLU A 228 -10.02 -4.63 1.03
N LEU A 229 -9.32 -5.60 0.46
CA LEU A 229 -9.39 -5.91 -0.95
C LEU A 229 -10.45 -6.98 -1.17
N SER A 230 -11.59 -6.60 -1.76
CA SER A 230 -12.62 -7.57 -2.12
C SER A 230 -12.03 -8.72 -2.94
N ARG A 231 -12.48 -9.95 -2.66
CA ARG A 231 -12.11 -11.13 -3.46
C ARG A 231 -12.48 -10.94 -4.92
N GLU A 232 -13.60 -10.26 -5.17
CA GLU A 232 -14.13 -9.96 -6.51
C GLU A 232 -13.40 -8.82 -7.22
N MET A 233 -12.60 -8.02 -6.51
CA MET A 233 -11.83 -6.94 -7.14
C MET A 233 -10.79 -7.55 -8.10
N PRO A 234 -10.75 -7.10 -9.38
CA PRO A 234 -9.81 -7.60 -10.37
C PRO A 234 -8.36 -7.48 -9.91
N LEU A 235 -7.52 -8.45 -10.29
CA LEU A 235 -6.09 -8.46 -9.94
C LEU A 235 -5.35 -7.24 -10.51
N ALA A 236 -5.75 -6.79 -11.71
CA ALA A 236 -5.27 -5.55 -12.32
C ALA A 236 -5.51 -4.33 -11.40
N THR A 237 -6.71 -4.20 -10.85
CA THR A 237 -7.05 -3.14 -9.87
C THR A 237 -6.21 -3.28 -8.61
N LYS A 238 -6.12 -4.48 -8.03
CA LYS A 238 -5.27 -4.72 -6.84
C LYS A 238 -3.82 -4.33 -7.08
N ALA A 239 -3.26 -4.70 -8.23
CA ALA A 239 -1.88 -4.35 -8.61
C ALA A 239 -1.67 -2.83 -8.69
N ALA A 240 -2.62 -2.09 -9.26
CA ALA A 240 -2.53 -0.63 -9.37
C ALA A 240 -2.64 0.08 -8.01
N LEU A 241 -3.59 -0.35 -7.18
CA LEU A 241 -3.81 0.23 -5.84
C LEU A 241 -2.63 -0.03 -4.90
N LEU A 242 -2.00 -1.21 -5.02
CA LEU A 242 -0.91 -1.65 -4.14
C LEU A 242 0.47 -1.42 -4.74
N ASN A 243 0.56 -0.62 -5.80
CA ASN A 243 1.84 -0.29 -6.42
C ASN A 243 2.73 0.45 -5.39
N ARG A 244 3.80 -0.22 -4.97
CA ARG A 244 4.66 0.26 -3.87
C ARG A 244 5.46 1.51 -4.20
N ALA A 245 5.51 1.92 -5.47
CA ALA A 245 6.05 3.22 -5.83
C ALA A 245 5.26 4.38 -5.19
N ARG A 246 4.01 4.14 -4.74
CA ARG A 246 3.19 5.13 -4.01
C ARG A 246 3.65 5.34 -2.58
N LEU A 247 4.47 4.43 -2.04
CA LEU A 247 4.85 4.47 -0.62
C LEU A 247 5.80 5.64 -0.38
N GLY A 248 5.22 6.73 0.13
CA GLY A 248 5.94 7.81 0.79
C GLY A 248 5.89 7.61 2.30
N ARG A 249 5.32 8.57 3.01
CA ARG A 249 5.03 8.44 4.46
C ARG A 249 3.82 7.54 4.76
N VAL A 250 3.05 7.20 3.73
CA VAL A 250 1.84 6.40 3.84
C VAL A 250 2.15 4.96 3.45
N LEU A 251 1.96 4.05 4.41
CA LEU A 251 2.17 2.62 4.26
C LEU A 251 0.84 1.93 4.00
N ILE A 252 0.73 1.22 2.88
CA ILE A 252 -0.49 0.48 2.53
C ILE A 252 -0.37 -0.96 3.06
N ALA A 253 -1.40 -1.39 3.77
CA ALA A 253 -1.47 -2.67 4.46
C ALA A 253 -2.74 -3.41 4.02
N PRO A 254 -2.68 -4.28 3.01
CA PRO A 254 -3.85 -4.98 2.53
C PRO A 254 -4.37 -6.01 3.55
N LEU A 255 -5.67 -5.97 3.80
CA LEU A 255 -6.44 -6.94 4.58
C LEU A 255 -6.90 -8.08 3.66
N GLY A 256 -6.56 -9.33 4.03
CA GLY A 256 -7.07 -10.53 3.35
C GLY A 256 -6.44 -10.84 1.98
N ALA A 257 -5.27 -10.27 1.65
CA ALA A 257 -4.59 -10.55 0.37
C ALA A 257 -4.01 -11.97 0.34
N GLN A 258 -4.55 -12.82 -0.55
CA GLN A 258 -4.22 -14.25 -0.54
C GLN A 258 -2.81 -14.61 -1.05
N GLN A 259 -2.11 -13.79 -1.87
CA GLN A 259 -0.81 -14.24 -2.41
C GLN A 259 0.10 -13.20 -3.09
N MET A 260 -0.30 -11.92 -3.21
CA MET A 260 0.33 -11.04 -4.21
C MET A 260 1.47 -10.11 -3.73
N HIS A 261 1.88 -10.14 -2.45
CA HIS A 261 2.74 -9.08 -1.93
C HIS A 261 3.87 -9.56 -1.03
N THR A 262 5.08 -9.08 -1.33
CA THR A 262 6.02 -8.62 -0.31
C THR A 262 5.36 -7.39 0.33
N GLY A 263 4.91 -7.51 1.59
CA GLY A 263 4.04 -6.50 2.21
C GLY A 263 3.82 -6.69 3.70
N ILE A 264 3.43 -5.60 4.38
CA ILE A 264 2.64 -5.67 5.61
C ILE A 264 1.37 -6.48 5.29
N ARG A 265 1.11 -7.57 6.01
CA ARG A 265 -0.03 -8.45 5.76
C ARG A 265 -0.93 -8.52 6.97
N LEU A 266 -2.23 -8.31 6.77
CA LEU A 266 -3.22 -8.70 7.75
C LEU A 266 -3.85 -10.03 7.31
N GLU A 267 -3.45 -11.10 7.99
CA GLU A 267 -4.08 -12.41 7.85
C GLU A 267 -5.22 -12.53 8.86
N GLU A 268 -6.45 -12.63 8.35
CA GLU A 268 -7.60 -13.05 9.13
C GLU A 268 -7.50 -14.58 9.32
N MET A 269 -7.02 -15.03 10.48
CA MET A 269 -7.21 -16.44 10.86
C MET A 269 -8.70 -16.65 11.13
N GLN A 270 -9.25 -17.78 10.67
CA GLN A 270 -10.69 -18.06 10.60
C GLN A 270 -11.50 -17.90 11.90
N GLU A 271 -10.87 -17.58 13.04
CA GLU A 271 -11.51 -17.40 14.34
C GLU A 271 -11.22 -16.05 15.03
N HIS A 272 -10.30 -15.19 14.53
CA HIS A 272 -9.97 -13.90 15.18
C HIS A 272 -9.41 -12.80 14.23
N PRO A 273 -9.77 -11.52 14.44
CA PRO A 273 -9.28 -10.39 13.64
C PRO A 273 -7.87 -9.97 14.09
N TYR A 274 -6.85 -10.52 13.45
CA TYR A 274 -5.45 -10.20 13.72
C TYR A 274 -4.83 -9.37 12.59
N ALA A 275 -3.90 -8.49 12.97
CA ALA A 275 -3.12 -7.66 12.08
C ALA A 275 -1.64 -7.94 12.30
N PHE A 276 -0.84 -7.95 11.24
CA PHE A 276 0.59 -8.13 11.36
C PHE A 276 1.32 -7.12 10.48
N PHE A 277 2.23 -6.33 11.05
CA PHE A 277 3.10 -5.48 10.24
C PHE A 277 4.42 -6.19 10.01
N GLY A 278 4.51 -6.93 8.90
CA GLY A 278 5.78 -7.50 8.45
C GLY A 278 5.59 -8.67 7.48
N HIS A 279 6.71 -9.29 7.14
CA HIS A 279 6.75 -10.61 6.54
C HIS A 279 6.44 -11.68 7.59
N ARG A 280 5.55 -12.66 7.31
CA ARG A 280 5.78 -13.99 7.88
C ARG A 280 7.25 -14.25 7.59
N LEU A 281 8.10 -14.43 8.61
CA LEU A 281 9.40 -15.04 8.37
C LEU A 281 9.07 -16.22 7.46
N PRO A 282 9.57 -16.25 6.20
CA PRO A 282 9.51 -17.47 5.44
C PRO A 282 9.97 -18.56 6.41
N PRO A 283 9.27 -19.71 6.50
CA PRO A 283 9.76 -20.78 7.37
C PRO A 283 11.26 -20.90 7.13
N ALA A 284 12.07 -20.92 8.20
CA ALA A 284 13.51 -20.71 8.11
C ALA A 284 14.24 -21.66 7.12
N ASP A 285 13.52 -22.68 6.63
CA ASP A 285 13.93 -23.67 5.64
C ASP A 285 13.24 -23.54 4.26
N SER A 286 12.56 -22.43 3.92
CA SER A 286 12.18 -22.20 2.52
C SER A 286 13.44 -21.82 1.75
N SER A 287 14.20 -22.84 1.33
CA SER A 287 15.12 -22.74 0.21
C SER A 287 14.45 -21.88 -0.83
N VAL A 288 15.03 -20.72 -1.13
CA VAL A 288 14.46 -19.69 -1.99
C VAL A 288 14.12 -20.35 -3.32
N GLU A 289 12.87 -20.77 -3.48
CA GLU A 289 12.36 -21.25 -4.74
C GLU A 289 12.47 -20.09 -5.72
N LYS A 290 12.94 -20.42 -6.93
CA LYS A 290 13.03 -19.57 -8.11
C LYS A 290 11.98 -18.46 -8.10
N ALA A 291 12.34 -17.23 -7.69
CA ALA A 291 11.32 -16.21 -7.48
C ALA A 291 10.88 -15.63 -8.83
N THR A 292 9.58 -15.74 -9.13
CA THR A 292 8.96 -15.05 -10.26
C THR A 292 8.53 -13.65 -9.82
N ALA A 293 8.78 -12.64 -10.63
CA ALA A 293 8.32 -11.28 -10.39
C ALA A 293 7.54 -10.73 -11.60
N ILE A 294 6.46 -9.99 -11.35
CA ILE A 294 5.79 -9.18 -12.37
C ILE A 294 6.20 -7.73 -12.17
N LEU A 295 6.68 -7.09 -13.23
CA LEU A 295 7.04 -5.68 -13.21
C LEU A 295 5.76 -4.83 -13.35
N LEU A 296 5.55 -3.92 -12.41
CA LEU A 296 4.46 -2.93 -12.48
C LEU A 296 4.94 -1.67 -13.20
N PRO A 297 4.08 -1.03 -14.02
CA PRO A 297 4.44 0.18 -14.71
C PRO A 297 4.62 1.35 -13.72
N PRO A 298 5.23 2.47 -14.17
CA PRO A 298 5.29 3.70 -13.39
C PRO A 298 3.89 4.20 -13.00
N LEU A 299 3.80 4.98 -11.92
CA LEU A 299 2.52 5.49 -11.39
C LEU A 299 1.81 6.47 -12.32
N GLU A 300 2.57 7.11 -13.21
CA GLU A 300 2.05 7.98 -14.26
C GLU A 300 1.26 7.19 -15.30
N ASN A 301 1.51 5.88 -15.39
CA ASN A 301 0.75 5.00 -16.25
C ASN A 301 -0.48 4.47 -15.49
N LYS A 302 -1.66 4.98 -15.88
CA LYS A 302 -2.93 4.74 -15.18
C LYS A 302 -4.01 4.14 -16.08
N ARG A 303 -3.67 3.72 -17.30
CA ARG A 303 -4.69 3.18 -18.23
C ARG A 303 -5.01 1.73 -17.90
N TRP A 304 -6.20 1.30 -18.29
CA TRP A 304 -6.65 -0.06 -18.02
C TRP A 304 -5.79 -1.08 -18.76
N ASN A 305 -5.48 -0.84 -20.04
CA ASN A 305 -4.72 -1.81 -20.83
C ASN A 305 -3.32 -2.10 -20.25
N ASP A 306 -2.69 -1.14 -19.58
CA ASP A 306 -1.39 -1.33 -18.94
C ASP A 306 -1.44 -2.29 -17.74
N TYR A 307 -2.57 -2.34 -17.02
CA TYR A 307 -2.76 -3.25 -15.89
C TYR A 307 -3.54 -4.53 -16.24
N LYS A 308 -4.29 -4.54 -17.35
CA LYS A 308 -5.08 -5.68 -17.78
C LYS A 308 -4.21 -6.93 -17.95
N ALA A 309 -3.12 -6.81 -18.71
CA ALA A 309 -2.19 -7.91 -18.95
C ALA A 309 -1.50 -8.36 -17.66
N ILE A 310 -1.15 -7.42 -16.76
CA ILE A 310 -0.63 -7.75 -15.41
C ILE A 310 -1.63 -8.59 -14.62
N GLY A 311 -2.91 -8.22 -14.64
CA GLY A 311 -3.97 -8.97 -13.98
C GLY A 311 -4.15 -10.37 -14.55
N GLU A 312 -4.11 -10.51 -15.87
CA GLU A 312 -4.20 -11.80 -16.57
C GLU A 312 -2.99 -12.71 -16.26
N THR A 313 -1.78 -12.16 -16.31
CA THR A 313 -0.54 -12.86 -15.91
C THR A 313 -0.59 -13.30 -14.46
N ALA A 314 -0.99 -12.41 -13.54
CA ALA A 314 -1.12 -12.74 -12.12
C ALA A 314 -2.15 -13.85 -11.90
N HIS A 315 -3.29 -13.80 -12.59
CA HIS A 315 -4.32 -14.84 -12.51
C HIS A 315 -3.75 -16.20 -12.94
N TRP A 316 -3.07 -16.23 -14.09
CA TRP A 316 -2.47 -17.45 -14.63
C TRP A 316 -1.44 -18.11 -13.69
N LEU A 317 -0.63 -17.29 -13.00
CA LEU A 317 0.34 -17.75 -12.00
C LEU A 317 -0.36 -18.32 -10.76
N ILE A 318 -1.41 -17.65 -10.25
CA ILE A 318 -2.21 -18.12 -9.11
C ILE A 318 -2.86 -19.47 -9.43
N GLU A 319 -3.46 -19.62 -10.61
CA GLU A 319 -4.12 -20.88 -11.03
C GLU A 319 -3.16 -22.08 -11.06
N ARG A 320 -1.86 -21.84 -11.25
CA ARG A 320 -0.80 -22.88 -11.25
C ARG A 320 -0.06 -23.00 -9.92
N GLY A 321 -0.43 -22.22 -8.91
CA GLY A 321 0.27 -22.21 -7.64
C GLY A 321 1.72 -21.72 -7.74
N ILE A 322 2.06 -20.96 -8.79
CA ILE A 322 3.39 -20.37 -8.94
C ILE A 322 3.46 -19.14 -8.05
N ALA A 323 4.38 -19.15 -7.09
CA ALA A 323 4.62 -18.00 -6.23
C ALA A 323 5.24 -16.85 -7.04
N PHE A 324 4.72 -15.64 -6.85
CA PHE A 324 5.28 -14.45 -7.48
C PHE A 324 5.18 -13.23 -6.57
N ARG A 325 5.97 -12.20 -6.89
CA ARG A 325 5.85 -10.86 -6.30
C ARG A 325 5.67 -9.79 -7.37
N MET A 326 5.13 -8.65 -6.98
CA MET A 326 5.02 -7.49 -7.85
C MET A 326 6.08 -6.45 -7.47
N ILE A 327 6.84 -6.00 -8.46
CA ILE A 327 7.94 -5.03 -8.29
C ILE A 327 7.64 -3.80 -9.12
N PRO A 328 7.49 -2.61 -8.53
CA PRO A 328 7.41 -1.38 -9.30
C PRO A 328 8.66 -1.16 -10.14
N GLU A 329 8.50 -0.66 -11.36
CA GLU A 329 9.62 -0.33 -12.25
C GLU A 329 10.68 0.56 -11.55
N THR A 330 10.24 1.46 -10.67
CA THR A 330 11.10 2.35 -9.86
C THR A 330 11.95 1.67 -8.81
N LEU A 331 11.51 0.50 -8.33
CA LEU A 331 12.17 -0.25 -7.26
C LEU A 331 12.92 -1.48 -7.76
N LEU A 332 12.86 -1.78 -9.06
CA LEU A 332 13.51 -2.96 -9.64
C LEU A 332 14.99 -3.12 -9.24
N PRO A 333 15.86 -2.08 -9.27
CA PRO A 333 17.27 -2.26 -8.95
C PRO A 333 17.55 -2.64 -7.49
N SER A 334 16.65 -2.31 -6.56
CA SER A 334 16.78 -2.63 -5.14
C SER A 334 16.04 -3.90 -4.74
N GLU A 335 15.27 -4.49 -5.66
CA GLU A 335 14.38 -5.61 -5.37
C GLU A 335 14.50 -6.77 -6.35
N TRP A 336 15.47 -6.74 -7.26
CA TRP A 336 15.70 -7.85 -8.19
C TRP A 336 16.48 -9.01 -7.57
N ASP A 337 16.97 -8.86 -6.34
CA ASP A 337 17.73 -9.89 -5.66
C ASP A 337 16.83 -11.12 -5.49
N ASP A 338 17.35 -12.29 -5.82
CA ASP A 338 16.64 -13.58 -5.86
C ASP A 338 15.51 -13.69 -6.91
N VAL A 339 15.36 -12.74 -7.84
CA VAL A 339 14.42 -12.86 -8.97
C VAL A 339 15.03 -13.66 -10.11
N GLU A 340 14.55 -14.89 -10.30
CA GLU A 340 14.99 -15.73 -11.43
C GLU A 340 14.23 -15.42 -12.72
N THR A 341 12.95 -15.06 -12.61
CA THR A 341 12.13 -14.72 -13.78
C THR A 341 11.42 -13.39 -13.57
N LEU A 342 11.70 -12.43 -14.44
CA LEU A 342 11.01 -11.14 -14.48
C LEU A 342 10.03 -11.11 -15.66
N ILE A 343 8.75 -10.92 -15.37
CA ILE A 343 7.69 -10.82 -16.37
C ILE A 343 7.37 -9.34 -16.59
N VAL A 344 7.47 -8.90 -17.84
CA VAL A 344 7.06 -7.56 -18.30
C VAL A 344 5.76 -7.70 -19.07
N ALA A 345 4.66 -7.31 -18.42
CA ALA A 345 3.31 -7.42 -18.99
C ALA A 345 2.73 -6.07 -19.48
N ALA A 346 3.43 -4.96 -19.24
CA ALA A 346 2.99 -3.62 -19.60
C ALA A 346 4.08 -2.86 -20.38
N PRO A 347 3.71 -1.78 -21.09
CA PRO A 347 4.64 -0.82 -21.63
C PRO A 347 5.70 -0.31 -20.62
N LEU A 348 6.99 -0.56 -20.89
CA LEU A 348 8.12 -0.03 -20.11
C LEU A 348 8.35 1.45 -20.41
N SER A 349 8.68 2.21 -19.36
CA SER A 349 9.25 3.54 -19.55
C SER A 349 10.67 3.46 -20.13
N ARG A 350 11.21 4.60 -20.57
CA ARG A 350 12.63 4.68 -20.99
C ARG A 350 13.58 4.23 -19.88
N GLU A 351 13.27 4.60 -18.64
CA GLU A 351 14.06 4.21 -17.48
C GLU A 351 13.85 2.73 -17.14
N GLY A 352 12.62 2.23 -17.31
CA GLY A 352 12.27 0.82 -17.15
C GLY A 352 13.06 -0.08 -18.06
N LYS A 353 13.15 0.26 -19.36
CA LYS A 353 14.01 -0.45 -20.31
C LYS A 353 15.45 -0.52 -19.80
N ARG A 354 16.01 0.59 -19.33
CA ARG A 354 17.38 0.62 -18.79
C ARG A 354 17.55 -0.30 -17.57
N ARG A 355 16.58 -0.30 -16.65
CA ARG A 355 16.62 -1.16 -15.45
C ARG A 355 16.46 -2.64 -15.79
N VAL A 356 15.57 -2.97 -16.73
CA VAL A 356 15.40 -4.34 -17.23
C VAL A 356 16.67 -4.84 -17.92
N MET A 357 17.39 -4.01 -18.68
CA MET A 357 18.71 -4.38 -19.22
C MET A 357 19.74 -4.61 -18.12
N GLY A 358 19.68 -3.85 -17.02
CA GLY A 358 20.49 -4.12 -15.83
C GLY A 358 20.19 -5.50 -15.23
N TYR A 359 18.91 -5.88 -15.16
CA TYR A 359 18.48 -7.19 -14.67
C TYR A 359 18.98 -8.34 -15.56
N LEU A 360 18.87 -8.19 -16.89
CA LEU A 360 19.37 -9.21 -17.82
C LEU A 360 20.88 -9.48 -17.66
N SER A 361 21.65 -8.49 -17.20
CA SER A 361 23.08 -8.68 -16.95
C SER A 361 23.41 -9.59 -15.75
N THR A 362 22.42 -9.95 -14.92
CA THR A 362 22.58 -10.79 -13.72
C THR A 362 22.12 -12.24 -13.93
N GLU A 363 22.10 -12.74 -15.17
CA GLU A 363 21.66 -14.11 -15.55
C GLU A 363 20.16 -14.41 -15.33
N GLY A 364 19.35 -13.39 -15.09
CA GLY A 364 17.89 -13.52 -14.93
C GLY A 364 17.17 -13.85 -16.25
N THR A 365 16.03 -14.54 -16.16
CA THR A 365 15.16 -14.79 -17.33
C THR A 365 14.14 -13.66 -17.46
N LEU A 366 14.11 -13.00 -18.61
CA LEU A 366 13.09 -12.01 -18.93
C LEU A 366 11.99 -12.64 -19.79
N VAL A 367 10.73 -12.44 -19.39
CA VAL A 367 9.56 -12.89 -20.13
C VAL A 367 8.74 -11.67 -20.53
N SER A 368 8.44 -11.52 -21.82
CA SER A 368 7.61 -10.41 -22.32
C SER A 368 6.22 -10.89 -22.71
N CYS A 369 5.18 -10.23 -22.19
CA CYS A 369 3.81 -10.41 -22.69
C CYS A 369 3.48 -9.41 -23.81
N CYS A 370 4.36 -8.44 -24.08
CA CYS A 370 4.16 -7.40 -25.09
C CYS A 370 5.20 -7.54 -26.21
N LYS A 371 4.74 -7.76 -27.44
CA LYS A 371 5.62 -7.86 -28.63
C LYS A 371 6.35 -6.56 -28.99
N GLU A 372 5.88 -5.44 -28.44
CA GLU A 372 6.30 -4.10 -28.82
C GLU A 372 7.61 -3.65 -28.15
N HIS A 373 8.16 -4.42 -27.21
CA HIS A 373 9.24 -3.92 -26.37
C HIS A 373 10.63 -3.91 -26.96
N ASP A 374 10.84 -4.59 -28.08
CA ASP A 374 12.15 -4.72 -28.73
C ASP A 374 13.24 -5.12 -27.72
N LEU A 375 12.89 -6.07 -26.84
CA LEU A 375 13.81 -6.69 -25.89
C LEU A 375 14.26 -7.99 -26.52
N GLU A 376 15.34 -7.94 -27.30
CA GLU A 376 15.82 -9.07 -28.13
C GLU A 376 16.06 -10.36 -27.34
N GLU A 377 16.39 -10.25 -26.04
CA GLU A 377 16.69 -11.37 -25.14
C GLU A 377 15.47 -11.88 -24.36
N ALA A 378 14.28 -11.28 -24.53
CA ALA A 378 13.08 -11.69 -23.80
C ALA A 378 12.45 -12.95 -24.42
N VAL A 379 12.12 -13.93 -23.58
CA VAL A 379 11.31 -15.09 -23.97
C VAL A 379 9.86 -14.64 -24.16
N ASP A 380 9.20 -15.09 -25.22
CA ASP A 380 7.78 -14.82 -25.44
C ASP A 380 6.93 -15.52 -24.36
N TRP A 381 5.92 -14.82 -23.85
CA TRP A 381 5.01 -15.35 -22.83
C TRP A 381 4.40 -16.72 -23.21
N GLN A 382 4.00 -16.92 -24.48
CA GLN A 382 3.41 -18.19 -24.92
C GLN A 382 4.44 -19.32 -24.93
N GLU A 383 5.69 -19.02 -25.28
CA GLU A 383 6.79 -19.99 -25.24
C GLU A 383 7.11 -20.38 -23.79
N TRP A 384 7.28 -19.39 -22.91
CA TRP A 384 7.61 -19.62 -21.50
C TRP A 384 6.53 -20.46 -20.79
N THR A 385 5.26 -20.13 -20.98
CA THR A 385 4.14 -20.87 -20.40
C THR A 385 4.02 -22.31 -20.93
N GLN A 386 4.40 -22.58 -22.18
CA GLN A 386 4.47 -23.95 -22.72
C GLN A 386 5.58 -24.79 -22.10
N VAL A 387 6.73 -24.19 -21.80
CA VAL A 387 7.85 -24.88 -21.15
C VAL A 387 7.46 -25.29 -19.73
N LEU A 388 6.85 -24.38 -18.96
CA LEU A 388 6.39 -24.69 -17.61
C LEU A 388 5.34 -25.81 -17.57
N GLY A 389 4.35 -25.76 -18.48
CA GLY A 389 3.30 -26.78 -18.54
C GLY A 389 3.80 -28.19 -18.91
N ARG A 390 4.99 -28.33 -19.51
CA ARG A 390 5.62 -29.65 -19.77
C ARG A 390 6.34 -30.20 -18.54
N ASN A 391 6.94 -29.33 -17.74
CA ASN A 391 7.70 -29.71 -16.56
C ASN A 391 6.80 -30.18 -15.40
N GLU A 392 5.55 -29.69 -15.32
CA GLU A 392 4.57 -30.16 -14.31
C GLU A 392 4.00 -31.57 -14.60
N LEU A 393 4.18 -32.08 -15.82
CA LEU A 393 3.70 -33.41 -16.24
C LEU A 393 4.75 -34.53 -16.12
N CYS A 394 5.94 -34.21 -15.60
CA CYS A 394 7.04 -35.13 -15.36
C CYS A 394 7.31 -35.22 -13.86
#